data_AF-A0A0B6ZSG3-F1
#
_entry.id   AF-A0A0B6ZSG3-F1
#
_cell.length_a   1.000
_cell.length_b   1.000
_cell.length_c   1.000
_cell.angle_alpha   90.00
_cell.angle_beta   90.00
_cell.angle_gamma   90.00
#
_symmetry.space_group_name_H-M   'P 1'
#
loop_
_entity.id
_entity.type
_entity.pdbx_description
1 polymer ?
#
loop_
_entity_poly.entity_id
_entity_poly.type
_entity_poly.pdbx_seq_one_letter_code
_entity_poly.pdbx_strand_id
1 'polypeptide(L)'
;MPCPNSSLSSGSSAVSRECIKEDNGFLYWGPEDYSACNGEENLTIDEILNMTISTENAQAVSNRLESYTENLNNLTVDSMNQVVKLLEDFMNETMLAVPGVVENIVGSLSNLINADQQIFQDNTISERFLAIIDDISEKAPLVNGRLIVSTPNLVIAAQGVNASETRDVELIANSDSERNDSKIDVDFSDGNVSQLTARTSVVIPTQA
;
A
#
# COMPACT_ATOMS: atom_id res chain seq x y z
N MET A 1 23.69 1.50 8.94
CA MET A 1 23.82 0.09 9.37
C MET A 1 23.98 -0.77 8.13
N PRO A 2 24.65 -1.94 8.15
CA PRO A 2 24.67 -2.82 6.98
C PRO A 2 23.24 -3.26 6.62
N CYS A 3 22.98 -3.49 5.34
CA CYS A 3 21.68 -3.97 4.88
C CYS A 3 21.39 -5.37 5.40
N PRO A 4 20.17 -5.64 5.93
CA PRO A 4 19.77 -7.00 6.25
C PRO A 4 19.79 -7.84 4.97
N ASN A 5 20.40 -9.03 5.04
CA ASN A 5 20.54 -10.00 3.94
C ASN A 5 21.48 -9.67 2.77
N SER A 6 22.32 -8.61 2.84
CA SER A 6 23.37 -8.44 1.83
C SER A 6 24.40 -9.55 1.97
N SER A 7 24.39 -10.51 1.04
CA SER A 7 25.29 -11.65 0.99
C SER A 7 26.73 -11.23 0.62
N LEU A 8 27.42 -10.44 1.46
CA LEU A 8 28.87 -10.17 1.41
C LEU A 8 29.45 -9.79 0.02
N SER A 9 28.66 -9.24 -0.91
CA SER A 9 29.11 -8.90 -2.25
C SER A 9 29.55 -7.44 -2.32
N SER A 10 30.72 -7.14 -1.73
CA SER A 10 31.68 -6.03 -2.00
C SER A 10 31.21 -4.61 -2.43
N GLY A 11 29.92 -4.28 -2.38
CA GLY A 11 29.34 -2.97 -2.58
C GLY A 11 28.71 -2.51 -1.27
N SER A 12 29.11 -1.34 -0.78
CA SER A 12 28.71 -0.78 0.50
C SER A 12 27.27 -0.26 0.49
N SER A 13 26.29 -1.15 0.38
CA SER A 13 24.89 -0.81 0.66
C SER A 13 24.67 -0.74 2.17
N ALA A 14 24.08 0.36 2.65
CA ALA A 14 23.86 0.59 4.07
C ALA A 14 22.48 1.23 4.29
N VAL A 15 21.76 0.72 5.28
CA VAL A 15 20.57 1.35 5.85
C VAL A 15 20.98 2.67 6.48
N SER A 16 20.33 3.76 6.10
CA SER A 16 20.56 5.08 6.71
C SER A 16 19.43 5.40 7.70
N ARG A 17 19.68 6.27 8.67
CA ARG A 17 18.65 6.86 9.53
C ARG A 17 19.00 8.32 9.70
N GLU A 18 18.03 9.19 9.45
CA GLU A 18 18.18 10.61 9.69
C GLU A 18 17.85 10.93 11.15
N CYS A 19 18.65 11.78 11.78
CA CYS A 19 18.30 12.37 13.07
C CYS A 19 17.50 13.65 12.79
N ILE A 20 16.23 13.64 13.17
CA ILE A 20 15.30 14.74 12.92
C ILE A 20 15.23 15.61 14.16
N LYS A 21 15.27 16.94 13.96
CA LYS A 21 15.10 17.94 15.00
C LYS A 21 13.78 18.65 14.81
N GLU A 22 12.91 18.60 15.82
CA GLU A 22 11.66 19.36 15.83
C GLU A 22 11.88 20.82 16.28
N ASP A 23 10.91 21.68 15.98
CA ASP A 23 10.92 23.10 16.35
C ASP A 23 10.96 23.32 17.88
N ASN A 24 10.47 22.35 18.65
CA ASN A 24 10.56 22.35 20.13
C ASN A 24 11.96 22.00 20.66
N GLY A 25 12.92 21.70 19.78
CA GLY A 25 14.29 21.34 20.11
C GLY A 25 14.51 19.86 20.46
N PHE A 26 13.48 19.02 20.37
CA PHE A 26 13.59 17.57 20.58
C PHE A 26 14.29 16.91 19.39
N LEU A 27 15.13 15.93 19.67
CA LEU A 27 15.84 15.13 18.67
C LEU A 27 15.33 13.70 18.74
N TYR A 28 14.96 13.13 17.60
CA TYR A 28 14.62 11.72 17.49
C TYR A 28 15.22 11.12 16.22
N TRP A 29 15.32 9.79 16.20
CA TRP A 29 15.72 9.06 15.00
C TRP A 29 14.51 8.85 14.11
N GLY A 30 14.56 9.34 12.88
CA GLY A 30 13.60 9.04 11.84
C GLY A 30 13.55 7.54 11.52
N PRO A 31 12.61 7.13 10.65
CA PRO A 31 12.55 5.76 10.17
C PRO A 31 13.84 5.34 9.47
N GLU A 32 14.05 4.04 9.38
CA GLU A 32 15.17 3.45 8.63
C GLU A 32 14.93 3.62 7.13
N ASP A 33 15.92 4.17 6.45
CA ASP A 33 15.95 4.34 5.01
C ASP A 33 16.74 3.18 4.41
N TYR A 34 15.99 2.27 3.79
CA TYR A 34 16.48 1.09 3.09
C TYR A 34 16.70 1.33 1.60
N SER A 35 16.57 2.56 1.09
CA SER A 35 16.70 2.85 -0.35
C SER A 35 18.03 2.39 -0.95
N ALA A 36 19.12 2.49 -0.18
CA ALA A 36 20.45 2.03 -0.57
C ALA A 36 20.63 0.50 -0.44
N CYS A 37 19.70 -0.21 0.18
CA CYS A 37 19.70 -1.68 0.33
C CYS A 37 19.13 -2.42 -0.87
N ASN A 38 18.73 -1.70 -1.91
CA ASN A 38 18.38 -2.24 -3.22
C ASN A 38 19.64 -2.63 -4.00
N GLY A 39 20.50 -3.47 -3.41
CA GLY A 39 21.38 -4.29 -4.21
C GLY A 39 20.48 -5.13 -5.11
N GLU A 40 20.61 -4.96 -6.42
CA GLU A 40 20.00 -5.80 -7.45
C GLU A 40 20.52 -7.24 -7.32
N GLU A 41 20.16 -7.94 -6.24
CA GLU A 41 19.91 -9.36 -6.40
C GLU A 41 18.65 -9.42 -7.25
N ASN A 42 18.85 -9.62 -8.56
CA ASN A 42 17.81 -9.97 -9.53
C ASN A 42 17.20 -11.30 -9.09
N LEU A 43 16.41 -11.28 -8.03
CA LEU A 43 15.59 -12.41 -7.66
C LEU A 43 14.59 -12.58 -8.80
N THR A 44 14.61 -13.78 -9.34
CA THR A 44 13.58 -14.24 -10.25
C THR A 44 12.22 -14.15 -9.55
N ILE A 45 11.16 -13.99 -10.34
CA ILE A 45 9.81 -13.95 -9.78
C ILE A 45 9.50 -15.22 -8.96
N ASP A 46 10.00 -16.37 -9.38
CA ASP A 46 9.85 -17.63 -8.66
C ASP A 46 10.51 -17.57 -7.27
N GLU A 47 11.61 -16.83 -7.10
CA GLU A 47 12.24 -16.61 -5.80
C GLU A 47 11.43 -15.66 -4.92
N ILE A 48 10.80 -14.63 -5.49
CA ILE A 48 9.92 -13.72 -4.75
C ILE A 48 8.67 -14.47 -4.27
N LEU A 49 8.03 -15.24 -5.15
CA LEU A 49 6.80 -15.97 -4.88
C LEU A 49 6.97 -17.14 -3.90
N ASN A 50 8.19 -17.65 -3.74
CA ASN A 50 8.51 -18.72 -2.79
C ASN A 50 9.19 -18.21 -1.51
N MET A 51 9.39 -16.90 -1.38
CA MET A 51 10.03 -16.34 -0.19
C MET A 51 9.09 -16.42 1.02
N THR A 52 9.59 -16.90 2.15
CA THR A 52 8.86 -16.79 3.41
C THR A 52 8.90 -15.33 3.87
N ILE A 53 7.74 -14.69 3.97
CA ILE A 53 7.62 -13.32 4.45
C ILE A 53 7.77 -13.30 5.98
N SER A 54 8.56 -12.35 6.45
CA SER A 54 8.83 -12.03 7.83
C SER A 54 8.83 -10.51 7.99
N THR A 55 8.70 -10.00 9.20
CA THR A 55 8.73 -8.54 9.44
C THR A 55 10.05 -7.90 9.00
N GLU A 56 11.16 -8.66 8.99
CA GLU A 56 12.49 -8.19 8.61
C GLU A 56 12.67 -8.01 7.09
N ASN A 57 11.93 -8.78 6.27
CA ASN A 57 12.02 -8.73 4.81
C ASN A 57 10.75 -8.21 4.14
N ALA A 58 9.65 -7.98 4.87
CA ALA A 58 8.35 -7.61 4.33
C ALA A 58 8.40 -6.38 3.41
N GLN A 59 9.14 -5.33 3.82
CA GLN A 59 9.28 -4.13 2.98
C GLN A 59 10.01 -4.43 1.67
N ALA A 60 11.10 -5.18 1.71
CA ALA A 60 11.85 -5.54 0.52
C ALA A 60 11.04 -6.45 -0.43
N VAL A 61 10.31 -7.42 0.12
CA VAL A 61 9.46 -8.33 -0.67
C VAL A 61 8.30 -7.57 -1.30
N SER A 62 7.62 -6.69 -0.56
CA SER A 62 6.50 -5.91 -1.09
C SER A 62 6.95 -4.91 -2.16
N ASN A 63 8.08 -4.21 -1.99
CA ASN A 63 8.67 -3.34 -3.01
C ASN A 63 8.92 -4.11 -4.32
N ARG A 64 9.49 -5.32 -4.21
CA ARG A 64 9.79 -6.17 -5.36
C ARG A 64 8.53 -6.70 -6.03
N LEU A 65 7.52 -7.05 -5.25
CA LEU A 65 6.22 -7.46 -5.76
C LEU A 65 5.55 -6.33 -6.55
N GLU A 66 5.55 -5.11 -6.02
CA GLU A 66 5.02 -3.94 -6.71
C GLU A 66 5.75 -3.71 -8.04
N SER A 67 7.08 -3.69 -8.02
CA SER A 67 7.92 -3.55 -9.21
C SER A 67 7.66 -4.65 -10.25
N TYR A 68 7.42 -5.89 -9.79
CA TYR A 68 7.07 -7.00 -10.66
C TYR A 68 5.70 -6.79 -11.33
N THR A 69 4.69 -6.39 -10.57
CA THR A 69 3.34 -6.13 -11.10
C THR A 69 3.28 -4.94 -12.05
N GLU A 70 4.14 -3.93 -11.88
CA GLU A 70 4.24 -2.78 -12.77
C GLU A 70 4.74 -3.17 -14.18
N ASN A 71 5.68 -4.11 -14.24
CA ASN A 71 6.35 -4.53 -15.47
C ASN A 71 5.72 -5.77 -16.14
N LEU A 72 4.52 -6.16 -15.70
CA LEU A 72 3.94 -7.44 -16.01
C LEU A 72 3.26 -7.44 -17.39
N ASN A 73 4.08 -7.65 -18.42
CA ASN A 73 3.62 -7.80 -19.80
C ASN A 73 3.20 -9.25 -20.06
N ASN A 74 1.91 -9.56 -19.86
CA ASN A 74 1.23 -10.88 -19.99
C ASN A 74 1.06 -11.64 -18.67
N LEU A 75 0.10 -11.19 -17.87
CA LEU A 75 -0.35 -11.93 -16.69
C LEU A 75 -1.12 -13.19 -17.13
N THR A 76 -0.75 -14.35 -16.58
CA THR A 76 -1.55 -15.58 -16.71
C THR A 76 -2.41 -15.78 -15.45
N VAL A 77 -3.43 -16.62 -15.53
CA VAL A 77 -4.26 -16.99 -14.36
C VAL A 77 -3.41 -17.61 -13.25
N ASP A 78 -2.42 -18.43 -13.59
CA ASP A 78 -1.52 -19.06 -12.62
C ASP A 78 -0.62 -18.02 -11.94
N SER A 79 -0.03 -17.11 -12.72
CA SER A 79 0.79 -16.01 -12.20
C SER A 79 -0.04 -15.10 -11.29
N MET A 80 -1.27 -14.79 -11.67
CA MET A 80 -2.20 -14.01 -10.84
C MET A 80 -2.48 -14.71 -9.51
N ASN A 81 -2.78 -16.01 -9.54
CA ASN A 81 -3.05 -16.79 -8.34
C ASN A 81 -1.86 -16.79 -7.36
N GLN A 82 -0.65 -16.87 -7.88
CA GLN A 82 0.57 -16.82 -7.07
C GLN A 82 0.79 -15.44 -6.47
N VAL A 83 0.61 -14.37 -7.25
CA VAL A 83 0.71 -12.99 -6.76
C VAL A 83 -0.32 -12.72 -5.66
N VAL A 84 -1.58 -13.10 -5.88
CA VAL A 84 -2.65 -12.95 -4.87
C VAL A 84 -2.32 -13.72 -3.60
N LYS A 85 -1.81 -14.94 -3.73
CA LYS A 85 -1.39 -15.72 -2.56
C LYS A 85 -0.28 -15.01 -1.78
N LEU A 86 0.70 -14.43 -2.46
CA LEU A 86 1.76 -13.66 -1.80
C LEU A 86 1.21 -12.39 -1.13
N LEU A 87 0.23 -11.73 -1.74
CA LEU A 87 -0.46 -10.59 -1.14
C LEU A 87 -1.24 -11.00 0.13
N GLU A 88 -1.89 -12.16 0.13
CA GLU A 88 -2.57 -12.73 1.31
C GLU A 88 -1.59 -12.98 2.46
N ASP A 89 -0.37 -13.43 2.18
CA ASP A 89 0.66 -13.66 3.20
C ASP A 89 1.09 -12.36 3.93
N PHE A 90 0.83 -11.18 3.33
CA PHE A 90 1.04 -9.89 4.00
C PHE A 90 -0.14 -9.44 4.88
N MET A 91 -1.31 -10.09 4.85
CA MET A 91 -2.54 -9.59 5.51
C MET A 91 -2.60 -9.82 7.02
N ASN A 92 -1.44 -9.98 7.66
CA ASN A 92 -1.29 -9.99 9.10
C ASN A 92 -0.97 -8.57 9.60
N GLU A 93 -1.61 -8.12 10.69
CA GLU A 93 -1.38 -6.83 11.34
C GLU A 93 0.11 -6.49 11.51
N THR A 94 0.92 -7.46 11.91
CA THR A 94 2.38 -7.27 12.11
C THR A 94 3.13 -6.94 10.83
N MET A 95 2.70 -7.48 9.69
CA MET A 95 3.31 -7.20 8.39
C MET A 95 2.83 -5.86 7.84
N LEU A 96 1.52 -5.57 7.96
CA LEU A 96 0.96 -4.28 7.54
C LEU A 96 1.47 -3.10 8.38
N ALA A 97 1.93 -3.35 9.60
CA ALA A 97 2.58 -2.35 10.44
C ALA A 97 4.00 -1.99 9.97
N VAL A 98 4.61 -2.77 9.09
CA VAL A 98 5.94 -2.47 8.54
C VAL A 98 5.83 -1.29 7.57
N PRO A 99 6.63 -0.21 7.75
CA PRO A 99 6.55 0.97 6.89
C PRO A 99 6.72 0.65 5.40
N GLY A 100 5.86 1.25 4.56
CA GLY A 100 5.88 1.06 3.10
C GLY A 100 5.14 -0.18 2.61
N VAL A 101 4.88 -1.18 3.46
CA VAL A 101 4.25 -2.43 3.03
C VAL A 101 2.84 -2.19 2.50
N VAL A 102 2.03 -1.39 3.20
CA VAL A 102 0.66 -1.07 2.76
C VAL A 102 0.69 -0.33 1.42
N GLU A 103 1.54 0.68 1.28
CA GLU A 103 1.66 1.44 0.03
C GLU A 103 2.01 0.54 -1.15
N ASN A 104 3.00 -0.35 -0.99
CA ASN A 104 3.45 -1.26 -2.03
C ASN A 104 2.40 -2.32 -2.40
N ILE A 105 1.65 -2.83 -1.41
CA ILE A 105 0.57 -3.78 -1.63
C ILE A 105 -0.55 -3.13 -2.42
N VAL A 106 -0.98 -1.92 -2.04
CA VAL A 106 -2.01 -1.18 -2.76
C VAL A 106 -1.54 -0.81 -4.16
N GLY A 107 -0.26 -0.46 -4.33
CA GLY A 107 0.39 -0.29 -5.63
C GLY A 107 0.31 -1.55 -6.49
N SER A 108 0.65 -2.70 -5.90
CA SER A 108 0.56 -4.01 -6.57
C SER A 108 -0.87 -4.33 -7.01
N LEU A 109 -1.85 -4.14 -6.12
CA LEU A 109 -3.28 -4.32 -6.43
C LEU A 109 -3.72 -3.40 -7.57
N SER A 110 -3.31 -2.12 -7.53
CA SER A 110 -3.60 -1.14 -8.56
C SER A 110 -3.07 -1.55 -9.93
N ASN A 111 -1.86 -2.11 -10.00
CA ASN A 111 -1.27 -2.60 -11.23
C ASN A 111 -2.05 -3.80 -11.78
N LEU A 112 -2.50 -4.70 -10.89
CA LEU A 112 -3.23 -5.91 -11.26
C LEU A 112 -4.68 -5.65 -11.67
N ILE A 113 -5.33 -4.58 -11.18
CA ILE A 113 -6.67 -4.16 -11.64
C ILE A 113 -6.67 -3.88 -13.16
N ASN A 114 -5.54 -3.42 -13.70
CA ASN A 114 -5.37 -3.17 -15.14
C ASN A 114 -5.07 -4.45 -15.95
N ALA A 115 -5.00 -5.63 -15.33
CA ALA A 115 -4.77 -6.88 -16.04
C ALA A 115 -5.96 -7.27 -16.94
N ASP A 116 -5.73 -8.21 -17.86
CA ASP A 116 -6.77 -8.68 -18.79
C ASP A 116 -8.02 -9.19 -18.03
N GLN A 117 -9.19 -8.66 -18.41
CA GLN A 117 -10.48 -9.03 -17.82
C GLN A 117 -10.75 -10.54 -17.83
N GLN A 118 -10.15 -11.30 -18.76
CA GLN A 118 -10.28 -12.75 -18.79
C GLN A 118 -9.77 -13.44 -17.52
N ILE A 119 -8.81 -12.82 -16.82
CA ILE A 119 -8.24 -13.36 -15.58
C ILE A 119 -9.24 -13.25 -14.43
N PHE A 120 -10.05 -12.20 -14.41
CA PHE A 120 -11.08 -11.96 -13.40
C PHE A 120 -12.43 -12.62 -13.71
N GLN A 121 -12.56 -13.33 -14.84
CA GLN A 121 -13.74 -14.15 -15.12
C GLN A 121 -13.84 -15.37 -14.18
N ASP A 122 -12.72 -15.74 -13.55
CA ASP A 122 -12.73 -16.62 -12.39
C ASP A 122 -13.09 -15.80 -11.14
N ASN A 123 -14.32 -15.98 -10.65
CA ASN A 123 -14.84 -15.27 -9.48
C ASN A 123 -13.95 -15.46 -8.25
N THR A 124 -13.20 -16.57 -8.14
CA THR A 124 -12.37 -16.84 -6.97
C THR A 124 -11.21 -15.84 -6.83
N ILE A 125 -10.62 -15.39 -7.94
CA ILE A 125 -9.55 -14.38 -7.89
C ILE A 125 -10.13 -13.03 -7.43
N SER A 126 -11.26 -12.63 -8.00
CA SER A 126 -11.94 -11.39 -7.65
C SER A 126 -12.35 -11.34 -6.18
N GLU A 127 -12.89 -12.43 -5.64
CA GLU A 127 -13.25 -12.55 -4.22
C GLU A 127 -12.02 -12.42 -3.30
N ARG A 128 -10.91 -13.05 -3.64
CA ARG A 128 -9.65 -12.95 -2.88
C ARG A 128 -9.05 -11.55 -2.94
N PHE A 129 -9.13 -10.88 -4.10
CA PHE A 129 -8.73 -9.48 -4.24
C PHE A 129 -9.51 -8.55 -3.31
N LEU A 130 -10.83 -8.71 -3.27
CA LEU A 130 -11.68 -7.92 -2.39
C LEU A 130 -11.38 -8.21 -0.92
N ALA A 131 -11.18 -9.48 -0.55
CA ALA A 131 -10.81 -9.85 0.81
C ALA A 131 -9.48 -9.21 1.27
N ILE A 132 -8.48 -9.10 0.38
CA ILE A 132 -7.23 -8.38 0.66
C ILE A 132 -7.50 -6.89 0.91
N ILE A 133 -8.35 -6.27 0.09
CA ILE A 133 -8.69 -4.84 0.26
C ILE A 133 -9.42 -4.61 1.59
N ASP A 134 -10.36 -5.48 1.93
CA ASP A 134 -11.08 -5.45 3.20
C ASP A 134 -10.11 -5.63 4.39
N ASP A 135 -9.20 -6.60 4.31
CA ASP A 135 -8.17 -6.85 5.33
C ASP A 135 -7.25 -5.65 5.56
N ILE A 136 -6.83 -4.96 4.49
CA ILE A 136 -6.05 -3.72 4.62
C ILE A 136 -6.88 -2.66 5.35
N SER A 137 -8.15 -2.49 4.98
CA SER A 137 -9.01 -1.48 5.60
C SER A 137 -9.25 -1.71 7.09
N GLU A 138 -9.27 -2.98 7.53
CA GLU A 138 -9.48 -3.37 8.93
C GLU A 138 -8.18 -3.35 9.75
N LYS A 139 -7.07 -3.84 9.18
CA LYS A 139 -5.85 -4.17 9.93
C LYS A 139 -4.71 -3.18 9.77
N ALA A 140 -4.72 -2.35 8.72
CA ALA A 140 -3.63 -1.41 8.48
C ALA A 140 -3.57 -0.33 9.58
N PRO A 141 -2.36 0.07 10.01
CA PRO A 141 -2.21 1.08 11.05
C PRO A 141 -2.71 2.45 10.57
N LEU A 142 -3.43 3.15 11.44
CA LEU A 142 -3.78 4.54 11.22
C LEU A 142 -2.61 5.45 11.66
N VAL A 143 -2.13 6.29 10.76
CA VAL A 143 -1.13 7.33 11.07
C VAL A 143 -1.87 8.64 11.36
N ASN A 144 -1.71 9.18 12.57
CA ASN A 144 -2.47 10.34 13.04
C ASN A 144 -4.00 10.16 12.94
N GLY A 145 -4.48 8.94 13.17
CA GLY A 145 -5.91 8.60 13.13
C GLY A 145 -6.50 8.48 11.72
N ARG A 146 -5.67 8.47 10.67
CA ARG A 146 -6.11 8.27 9.28
C ARG A 146 -5.19 7.30 8.53
N LEU A 147 -5.72 6.68 7.51
CA LEU A 147 -4.99 5.96 6.46
C LEU A 147 -5.48 6.52 5.14
N ILE A 148 -4.57 6.92 4.26
CA ILE A 148 -4.90 7.30 2.89
C ILE A 148 -3.78 6.77 2.01
N VAL A 149 -4.10 5.80 1.17
CA VAL A 149 -3.19 5.23 0.18
C VAL A 149 -3.87 5.33 -1.18
N SER A 150 -3.31 6.17 -2.04
CA SER A 150 -3.89 6.50 -3.34
C SER A 150 -2.95 6.09 -4.47
N THR A 151 -3.51 5.35 -5.42
CA THR A 151 -2.89 4.96 -6.68
C THR A 151 -3.80 5.39 -7.85
N PRO A 152 -3.39 5.16 -9.11
CA PRO A 152 -4.22 5.53 -10.26
C PRO A 152 -5.56 4.79 -10.35
N ASN A 153 -5.64 3.54 -9.87
CA ASN A 153 -6.83 2.69 -10.04
C ASN A 153 -7.51 2.29 -8.72
N LEU A 154 -6.89 2.57 -7.57
CA LEU A 154 -7.36 2.14 -6.27
C LEU A 154 -7.06 3.22 -5.23
N VAL A 155 -8.03 3.48 -4.36
CA VAL A 155 -7.78 4.24 -3.14
C VAL A 155 -8.31 3.47 -1.96
N ILE A 156 -7.47 3.35 -0.94
CA ILE A 156 -7.86 2.87 0.38
C ILE A 156 -7.75 4.05 1.33
N ALA A 157 -8.87 4.38 1.97
CA ALA A 157 -8.91 5.44 2.96
C ALA A 157 -9.71 4.97 4.19
N ALA A 158 -9.14 5.20 5.37
CA ALA A 158 -9.78 4.90 6.65
C ALA A 158 -9.56 6.06 7.61
N GLN A 159 -10.53 6.27 8.50
CA GLN A 159 -10.45 7.27 9.55
C GLN A 159 -10.89 6.65 10.87
N GLY A 160 -10.09 6.85 11.91
CA GLY A 160 -10.47 6.50 13.27
C GLY A 160 -11.60 7.42 13.71
N VAL A 161 -12.74 6.82 14.06
CA VAL A 161 -13.92 7.53 14.54
C VAL A 161 -14.08 7.27 16.03
N ASN A 162 -14.35 8.32 16.81
CA ASN A 162 -14.70 8.13 18.21
C ASN A 162 -16.17 7.69 18.31
N ALA A 163 -16.47 6.63 19.07
CA ALA A 163 -17.84 6.16 19.27
C ALA A 163 -18.80 7.21 19.88
N SER A 164 -18.27 8.27 20.52
CA SER A 164 -19.08 9.40 21.00
C SER A 164 -19.31 10.50 19.95
N GLU A 165 -18.71 10.39 18.76
CA GLU A 165 -18.82 11.38 17.70
C GLU A 165 -20.10 11.19 16.89
N THR A 166 -20.87 12.27 16.76
CA THR A 166 -22.19 12.27 16.11
C THR A 166 -22.18 12.96 14.74
N ARG A 167 -21.00 13.33 14.24
CA ARG A 167 -20.85 14.06 12.99
C ARG A 167 -20.74 13.05 11.85
N ASP A 168 -21.52 13.23 10.80
CA ASP A 168 -21.32 12.46 9.58
C ASP A 168 -19.97 12.84 8.96
N VAL A 169 -19.21 11.83 8.55
CA VAL A 169 -17.96 12.01 7.82
C VAL A 169 -18.24 11.78 6.35
N GLU A 170 -17.96 12.77 5.51
CA GLU A 170 -18.04 12.61 4.07
C GLU A 170 -16.66 12.28 3.52
N LEU A 171 -16.53 11.09 2.91
CA LEU A 171 -15.35 10.70 2.15
C LEU A 171 -15.53 11.14 0.70
N ILE A 172 -14.58 11.93 0.20
CA ILE A 172 -14.63 12.48 -1.15
C ILE A 172 -13.43 12.00 -1.93
N ALA A 173 -13.68 11.28 -3.02
CA ALA A 173 -12.67 10.95 -4.02
C ALA A 173 -12.82 11.86 -5.24
N ASN A 174 -11.75 12.57 -5.58
CA ASN A 174 -11.67 13.47 -6.73
C ASN A 174 -10.61 12.98 -7.72
N SER A 175 -11.04 12.66 -8.94
CA SER A 175 -10.16 12.37 -10.07
C SER A 175 -10.08 13.61 -10.95
N ASP A 176 -9.33 14.62 -10.50
CA ASP A 176 -9.15 15.85 -11.27
C ASP A 176 -8.31 15.56 -12.52
N SER A 177 -8.97 15.35 -13.65
CA SER A 177 -8.35 15.09 -14.96
C SER A 177 -7.43 16.22 -15.46
N GLU A 178 -7.41 17.37 -14.77
CA GLU A 178 -6.57 18.53 -15.10
C GLU A 178 -5.22 18.54 -14.37
N ARG A 179 -5.04 17.75 -13.31
CA ARG A 179 -3.72 17.57 -12.69
C ARG A 179 -3.01 16.43 -13.40
N ASN A 180 -1.80 16.68 -13.89
CA ASN A 180 -0.95 15.68 -14.56
C ASN A 180 -0.50 14.52 -13.64
N ASP A 181 -0.87 14.53 -12.36
CA ASP A 181 -0.71 13.37 -11.47
C ASP A 181 -1.97 12.52 -11.57
N SER A 182 -1.83 11.32 -12.11
CA SER A 182 -2.89 10.31 -12.27
C SER A 182 -3.46 9.76 -10.95
N LYS A 183 -3.17 10.39 -9.81
CA LYS A 183 -3.59 9.94 -8.47
C LYS A 183 -4.94 10.54 -8.10
N ILE A 184 -5.78 9.72 -7.50
CA ILE A 184 -7.08 10.11 -6.98
C ILE A 184 -6.86 10.87 -5.65
N ASP A 185 -7.34 12.10 -5.56
CA ASP A 185 -7.27 12.89 -4.33
C ASP A 185 -8.40 12.48 -3.39
N VAL A 186 -8.11 12.23 -2.12
CA VAL A 186 -9.11 11.82 -1.12
C VAL A 186 -9.08 12.71 0.10
N ASP A 187 -10.25 13.23 0.45
CA ASP A 187 -10.45 14.09 1.62
C ASP A 187 -11.61 13.60 2.50
N PHE A 188 -11.49 13.87 3.78
CA PHE A 188 -12.52 13.65 4.80
C PHE A 188 -13.08 14.99 5.23
N SER A 189 -14.32 15.27 4.83
CA SER A 189 -14.98 16.55 5.07
C SER A 189 -16.13 16.44 6.08
N ASP A 190 -16.27 17.48 6.90
CA ASP A 190 -17.36 17.65 7.87
C ASP A 190 -18.64 18.26 7.23
N GLY A 191 -18.89 18.01 5.94
CA GLY A 191 -20.20 18.27 5.31
C GLY A 191 -20.41 19.67 4.70
N ASN A 192 -19.37 20.34 4.22
CA ASN A 192 -19.55 21.62 3.51
C ASN A 192 -18.64 21.74 2.28
N VAL A 193 -18.91 20.93 1.25
CA VAL A 193 -17.99 20.83 0.11
C VAL A 193 -18.61 21.43 -1.15
N SER A 194 -18.01 22.54 -1.57
CA SER A 194 -18.43 23.30 -2.75
C SER A 194 -18.22 22.49 -4.04
N GLN A 195 -19.09 22.74 -5.02
CA GLN A 195 -19.26 22.03 -6.29
C GLN A 195 -17.96 21.86 -7.08
N LEU A 196 -17.52 20.62 -7.28
CA LEU A 196 -16.50 20.21 -8.25
C LEU A 196 -17.05 19.06 -9.11
N THR A 197 -16.66 19.05 -10.38
CA THR A 197 -17.39 18.44 -11.50
C THR A 197 -17.22 16.92 -11.68
N ALA A 198 -16.34 16.26 -10.91
CA ALA A 198 -16.12 14.81 -10.95
C ALA A 198 -15.82 14.24 -9.55
N ARG A 199 -16.86 14.14 -8.71
CA ARG A 199 -16.73 13.59 -7.35
C ARG A 199 -17.52 12.31 -7.19
N THR A 200 -16.87 11.32 -6.58
CA THR A 200 -17.55 10.23 -5.89
C THR A 200 -17.50 10.56 -4.40
N SER A 201 -18.66 10.77 -3.78
CA SER A 201 -18.73 10.93 -2.32
C SER A 201 -19.52 9.81 -1.66
N VAL A 202 -19.06 9.41 -0.49
CA VAL A 202 -19.70 8.41 0.36
C VAL A 202 -19.85 9.02 1.74
N VAL A 203 -21.08 9.04 2.25
CA VAL A 203 -21.38 9.48 3.61
C VAL A 203 -21.24 8.28 4.54
N ILE A 204 -20.38 8.40 5.54
CA ILE A 204 -20.13 7.37 6.56
C ILE A 204 -20.82 7.82 7.85
N PRO A 205 -21.95 7.20 8.24
CA PRO A 205 -22.58 7.48 9.53
C PRO A 205 -21.65 7.01 10.65
N THR A 206 -21.36 7.88 11.61
CA THR A 206 -20.48 7.55 12.74
C THR A 206 -21.20 6.89 13.91
N GLN A 207 -22.54 6.78 13.84
CA GLN A 207 -23.36 6.07 14.82
C GLN A 207 -23.78 4.71 14.27
N ALA A 208 -23.54 3.66 15.06
CA ALA A 208 -24.02 2.29 14.82
C ALA A 208 -25.46 2.09 15.34
#